data_AF-A0A2S0L7R7-F1
#
_entry.id   AF-A0A2S0L7R7-F1
#
_cell.length_a   1.000
_cell.length_b   1.000
_cell.length_c   1.000
_cell.angle_alpha   90.00
_cell.angle_beta   90.00
_cell.angle_gamma   90.00
#
_symmetry.space_group_name_H-M   'P 1'
#
loop_
_entity.id
_entity.type
_entity.pdbx_description
1 polymer ?
#
loop_
_entity_poly.entity_id
_entity_poly.type
_entity_poly.pdbx_seq_one_letter_code
_entity_poly.pdbx_strand_id
1 'polypeptide(L)'
;MTSSIITNRVPIRIQAGQRAQTDYVTLEKGKCVGVHYIPFKDEQPKFAVEMSVRDPQSNTIIEPVDYRDFKHKGGGYIQGMKQVGFDCNNNKFQVSVLAEENLTDDFTGEIVFTIQRECNCSE
;
A
#
# COMPACT_ATOMS: atom_id res chain seq x y z
N MET A 1 7.83 26.86 0.36
CA MET A 1 7.29 25.70 1.08
C MET A 1 7.13 24.56 0.08
N THR A 2 8.21 23.80 -0.15
CA THR A 2 8.14 22.52 -0.86
C THR A 2 7.48 21.53 0.09
N SER A 3 6.36 20.92 -0.32
CA SER A 3 5.67 19.91 0.48
C SER A 3 6.67 18.84 0.95
N SER A 4 6.80 18.66 2.27
CA SER A 4 7.65 17.64 2.89
C SER A 4 7.08 16.22 2.76
N ILE A 5 5.88 16.11 2.18
CA ILE A 5 5.13 14.89 1.95
C ILE A 5 5.13 14.55 0.46
N ILE A 6 5.45 13.30 0.15
CA ILE A 6 5.45 12.72 -1.20
C ILE A 6 4.64 11.44 -1.20
N THR A 7 4.03 11.14 -2.34
CA THR A 7 3.27 9.90 -2.51
C THR A 7 3.83 9.05 -3.63
N ASN A 8 4.09 7.77 -3.35
CA ASN A 8 4.38 6.75 -4.36
C ASN A 8 3.14 5.87 -4.52
N ARG A 9 2.76 5.58 -5.78
CA ARG A 9 1.55 4.82 -6.10
C ARG A 9 1.92 3.52 -6.79
N VAL A 10 1.25 2.44 -6.43
CA VAL A 10 1.38 1.12 -7.04
C VAL A 10 0.01 0.70 -7.58
N PRO A 11 -0.16 0.60 -8.91
CA PRO A 11 -1.43 0.19 -9.48
C PRO A 11 -1.69 -1.29 -9.20
N ILE A 12 -2.89 -1.61 -8.72
CA ILE A 12 -3.36 -2.97 -8.48
C ILE A 12 -4.42 -3.31 -9.53
N ARG A 13 -4.23 -4.43 -10.22
CA ARG A 13 -5.03 -4.96 -11.32
C ARG A 13 -4.94 -6.49 -11.32
N ILE A 14 -5.80 -7.13 -10.54
CA ILE A 14 -6.01 -8.58 -10.59
C ILE A 14 -7.25 -8.83 -11.44
N GLN A 15 -7.07 -9.48 -12.60
CA GLN A 15 -8.19 -9.81 -13.48
C GLN A 15 -9.04 -10.93 -12.88
N ALA A 16 -10.33 -10.99 -13.25
CA ALA A 16 -11.18 -12.12 -12.94
C ALA A 16 -10.52 -13.45 -13.37
N GLY A 17 -10.62 -14.47 -12.52
CA GLY A 17 -9.94 -15.76 -12.70
C GLY A 17 -8.47 -15.79 -12.27
N GLN A 18 -7.87 -14.66 -11.91
CA GLN A 18 -6.56 -14.59 -11.26
C GLN A 18 -6.71 -14.43 -9.75
N ARG A 19 -5.65 -14.74 -9.01
CA ARG A 19 -5.63 -14.62 -7.54
C ARG A 19 -4.51 -13.75 -6.99
N ALA A 20 -3.54 -13.32 -7.80
CA ALA A 20 -2.38 -12.63 -7.27
C ALA A 20 -1.80 -11.59 -8.23
N GLN A 21 -1.20 -10.57 -7.64
CA GLN A 21 -0.30 -9.64 -8.31
C GLN A 21 0.90 -9.38 -7.39
N THR A 22 2.07 -9.29 -8.01
CA THR A 22 3.28 -8.84 -7.32
C THR A 22 3.93 -7.77 -8.15
N ASP A 23 4.19 -6.63 -7.52
CA ASP A 23 4.84 -5.48 -8.14
C ASP A 23 5.98 -4.98 -7.29
N TYR A 24 6.80 -4.12 -7.90
CA TYR A 24 7.90 -3.48 -7.19
C TYR A 24 7.84 -1.96 -7.33
N VAL A 25 8.09 -1.27 -6.23
CA VAL A 25 8.11 0.19 -6.18
C VAL A 25 9.39 0.67 -5.53
N THR A 26 10.05 1.63 -6.18
CA THR A 26 11.14 2.37 -5.54
C THR A 26 10.51 3.49 -4.71
N LEU A 27 10.66 3.43 -3.39
CA LEU A 27 10.17 4.46 -2.49
C LEU A 27 11.25 5.51 -2.26
N GLU A 28 10.88 6.77 -2.43
CA GLU A 28 11.82 7.89 -2.30
C GLU A 28 12.40 8.00 -0.89
N LYS A 29 13.58 8.62 -0.79
CA LYS A 29 14.26 8.85 0.48
C LYS A 29 13.37 9.61 1.48
N GLY A 30 13.16 9.04 2.66
CA GLY A 30 12.38 9.61 3.74
C GLY A 30 11.87 8.53 4.69
N LYS A 31 10.87 8.87 5.51
CA LYS A 31 10.15 7.92 6.36
C LYS A 31 8.77 7.66 5.75
N CYS A 32 8.42 6.41 5.44
CA CYS A 32 7.05 6.07 5.07
C CYS A 32 6.18 6.09 6.32
N VAL A 33 5.23 7.02 6.36
CA VAL A 33 4.40 7.29 7.54
C VAL A 33 2.99 6.70 7.41
N GLY A 34 2.59 6.30 6.21
CA GLY A 34 1.28 5.71 6.00
C GLY A 34 1.16 4.94 4.69
N VAL A 35 0.31 3.91 4.71
CA VAL A 35 -0.12 3.16 3.54
C VAL A 35 -1.64 3.11 3.51
N HIS A 36 -2.22 3.34 2.35
CA HIS A 36 -3.66 3.16 2.15
C HIS A 36 -3.96 2.67 0.73
N TYR A 37 -5.12 2.05 0.58
CA TYR A 37 -5.62 1.49 -0.67
C TYR A 37 -6.81 2.32 -1.16
N ILE A 38 -6.77 2.70 -2.44
CA ILE A 38 -7.82 3.44 -3.13
C ILE A 38 -8.44 2.51 -4.17
N PRO A 39 -9.67 2.02 -3.97
CA PRO A 39 -10.35 1.21 -4.97
C PRO A 39 -10.83 2.11 -6.13
N PHE A 40 -10.78 1.60 -7.37
CA PHE A 40 -11.27 2.31 -8.56
C PHE A 40 -12.73 2.02 -8.91
N LYS A 41 -13.33 1.05 -8.23
CA LYS A 41 -14.75 0.72 -8.29
C LYS A 41 -15.19 0.20 -6.93
N ASP A 42 -16.48 -0.02 -6.73
CA ASP A 42 -16.92 -0.74 -5.54
C ASP A 42 -16.47 -2.21 -5.66
N GLU A 43 -15.70 -2.67 -4.68
CA GLU A 43 -15.09 -3.99 -4.64
C GLU A 43 -15.67 -4.79 -3.48
N GLN A 44 -16.30 -5.91 -3.82
CA GLN A 44 -16.88 -6.83 -2.85
C GLN A 44 -16.39 -8.26 -3.16
N PRO A 45 -15.07 -8.52 -3.05
CA PRO A 45 -14.55 -9.85 -3.27
C PRO A 45 -15.18 -10.84 -2.27
N LYS A 46 -15.52 -12.03 -2.75
CA LYS A 46 -16.14 -13.09 -1.93
C LYS A 46 -15.20 -13.64 -0.84
N PHE A 47 -13.90 -13.47 -1.04
CA PHE A 47 -12.84 -13.97 -0.18
C PHE A 47 -11.91 -12.83 0.24
N ALA A 48 -11.07 -13.09 1.23
CA ALA A 48 -10.06 -12.13 1.66
C ALA A 48 -9.07 -11.84 0.52
N VAL A 49 -8.73 -10.56 0.37
CA VAL A 49 -7.66 -10.10 -0.51
C VAL A 49 -6.61 -9.48 0.38
N GLU A 50 -5.50 -10.17 0.58
CA GLU A 50 -4.42 -9.78 1.45
C GLU A 50 -3.41 -8.90 0.72
N MET A 51 -2.91 -7.87 1.39
CA MET A 51 -1.84 -7.00 0.91
C MET A 51 -0.66 -7.08 1.87
N SER A 52 0.54 -7.23 1.32
CA SER A 52 1.79 -7.24 2.08
C SER A 52 2.87 -6.43 1.38
N VAL A 53 3.82 -5.95 2.17
CA VAL A 53 4.97 -5.18 1.68
C VAL A 53 6.24 -5.74 2.30
N ARG A 54 7.24 -6.01 1.46
CA ARG A 54 8.56 -6.48 1.87
C ARG A 54 9.65 -5.53 1.39
N ASP A 55 10.70 -5.41 2.18
CA ASP A 55 11.88 -4.66 1.82
C ASP A 55 12.79 -5.46 0.85
N PRO A 56 13.88 -4.87 0.32
CA PRO A 56 14.82 -5.57 -0.55
C PRO A 56 15.51 -6.78 0.10
N GLN A 57 15.56 -6.84 1.43
CA GLN A 57 16.16 -7.92 2.21
C GLN A 57 15.14 -9.03 2.52
N SER A 58 13.94 -8.95 1.96
CA SER A 58 12.80 -9.85 2.22
C SER A 58 12.26 -9.79 3.64
N ASN A 59 12.59 -8.76 4.41
CA ASN A 59 11.92 -8.52 5.68
C ASN A 59 10.50 -8.02 5.42
N THR A 60 9.54 -8.57 6.16
CA THR A 60 8.16 -8.11 6.11
C THR A 60 8.04 -6.76 6.80
N ILE A 61 7.64 -5.75 6.04
CA ILE A 61 7.35 -4.41 6.54
C ILE A 61 5.87 -4.31 6.90
N ILE A 62 5.01 -4.93 6.09
CA ILE A 62 3.58 -5.06 6.36
C ILE A 62 3.21 -6.51 6.18
N GLU A 63 2.78 -7.12 7.29
CA GLU A 63 2.22 -8.48 7.29
C GLU A 63 1.02 -8.57 6.33
N PRO A 64 0.81 -9.73 5.68
CA PRO A 64 -0.38 -9.98 4.87
C PRO A 64 -1.63 -9.74 5.72
N VAL A 65 -2.38 -8.70 5.39
CA VAL A 65 -3.69 -8.43 5.99
C VAL A 65 -4.67 -8.01 4.91
N ASP A 66 -5.96 -8.14 5.20
CA ASP A 66 -7.02 -7.83 4.26
C ASP A 66 -6.95 -6.36 3.77
N TYR A 67 -7.20 -6.14 2.48
CA TYR A 67 -7.17 -4.84 1.83
C TYR A 67 -8.07 -3.79 2.52
N ARG A 68 -9.14 -4.24 3.19
CA ARG A 68 -10.05 -3.38 3.98
C ARG A 68 -9.33 -2.67 5.11
N ASP A 69 -8.25 -3.23 5.66
CA ASP A 69 -7.44 -2.58 6.69
C ASP A 69 -6.65 -1.39 6.15
N PHE A 70 -6.48 -1.31 4.83
CA PHE A 70 -5.83 -0.20 4.14
C PHE A 70 -6.83 0.83 3.61
N LYS A 71 -8.15 0.62 3.74
CA LYS A 71 -9.13 1.64 3.34
C LYS A 71 -9.02 2.85 4.27
N HIS A 72 -8.95 4.05 3.67
CA HIS A 72 -8.84 5.29 4.43
C HIS A 72 -10.10 5.52 5.28
N LYS A 73 -9.93 5.64 6.60
CA LYS A 73 -11.06 5.77 7.56
C LYS A 73 -11.59 7.21 7.72
N GLY A 74 -11.36 8.07 6.71
CA GLY A 74 -11.52 9.54 6.81
C GLY A 74 -10.45 10.25 7.67
N GLY A 75 -10.30 11.57 7.51
CA GLY A 75 -9.25 12.39 8.16
C GLY A 75 -8.37 13.15 7.16
N GLY A 76 -7.45 13.99 7.64
CA GLY A 76 -6.45 14.67 6.81
C GLY A 76 -5.41 13.72 6.19
N TYR A 77 -4.42 14.25 5.46
CA TYR A 77 -3.45 13.50 4.64
C TYR A 77 -2.71 12.30 5.28
N ILE A 78 -2.61 12.22 6.61
CA ILE A 78 -1.99 11.09 7.33
C ILE A 78 -3.00 10.43 8.27
N GLN A 79 -4.03 11.18 8.67
CA GLN A 79 -5.00 10.77 9.67
C GLN A 79 -6.01 9.83 9.01
N GLY A 80 -6.14 8.60 9.54
CA GLY A 80 -7.03 7.59 8.98
C GLY A 80 -6.38 6.63 7.98
N MET A 81 -5.07 6.77 7.74
CA MET A 81 -4.25 5.78 7.04
C MET A 81 -3.68 4.73 8.00
N LYS A 82 -3.28 3.57 7.48
CA LYS A 82 -2.54 2.58 8.25
C LYS A 82 -1.10 3.07 8.44
N GLN A 83 -0.72 3.36 9.68
CA GLN A 83 0.64 3.78 10.01
C GLN A 83 1.56 2.56 10.12
N VAL A 84 2.67 2.60 9.40
CA VAL A 84 3.65 1.50 9.34
C VAL A 84 5.02 1.97 9.80
N GLY A 85 5.47 3.16 9.34
CA GLY A 85 6.64 3.81 9.90
C GLY A 85 7.95 3.09 9.62
N PHE A 86 8.52 3.22 8.42
CA PHE A 86 9.83 2.63 8.08
C PHE A 86 10.67 3.56 7.20
N ASP A 87 12.00 3.35 7.22
CA ASP A 87 12.92 4.15 6.43
C ASP A 87 12.91 3.71 4.96
N CYS A 88 12.50 4.63 4.10
CA CYS A 88 12.62 4.52 2.65
C CYS A 88 13.94 5.19 2.27
N ASN A 89 14.90 4.45 1.74
CA ASN A 89 16.21 4.99 1.35
C ASN A 89 16.45 4.85 -0.16
N ASN A 90 15.46 5.24 -0.98
CA ASN A 90 15.46 4.95 -2.43
C ASN A 90 15.55 3.45 -2.74
N ASN A 91 15.04 2.63 -1.83
CA ASN A 91 15.06 1.17 -1.92
C ASN A 91 13.85 0.67 -2.72
N LYS A 92 14.02 -0.50 -3.36
CA LYS A 92 12.98 -1.20 -4.10
C LYS A 92 12.20 -2.13 -3.17
N PHE A 93 10.95 -1.82 -2.91
CA PHE A 93 10.05 -2.63 -2.10
C PHE A 93 9.19 -3.52 -2.97
N GLN A 94 8.90 -4.71 -2.49
CA GLN A 94 7.96 -5.63 -3.11
C GLN A 94 6.58 -5.42 -2.50
N VAL A 95 5.57 -5.25 -3.34
CA VAL A 95 4.17 -5.17 -2.96
C VAL A 95 3.46 -6.40 -3.51
N SER A 96 2.82 -7.17 -2.64
CA SER A 96 2.12 -8.38 -3.03
C SER A 96 0.65 -8.27 -2.62
N VAL A 97 -0.23 -8.57 -3.57
CA VAL A 97 -1.68 -8.67 -3.35
C VAL A 97 -2.09 -10.09 -3.71
N LEU A 98 -2.72 -10.77 -2.76
CA LEU A 98 -3.09 -12.19 -2.87
C LEU A 98 -4.53 -12.38 -2.39
N ALA A 99 -5.38 -12.90 -3.27
CA ALA A 99 -6.67 -13.43 -2.91
C ALA A 99 -6.54 -14.91 -2.52
N GLU A 100 -7.35 -15.33 -1.54
CA GLU A 100 -7.42 -16.73 -1.09
C GLU A 100 -7.78 -17.69 -2.24
N GLU A 101 -8.72 -17.28 -3.08
CA GLU A 101 -9.15 -17.99 -4.29
C GLU A 101 -9.09 -17.08 -5.53
N ASN A 102 -9.28 -17.67 -6.71
CA ASN A 102 -9.42 -16.89 -7.93
C ASN A 102 -10.62 -15.94 -7.83
N LEU A 103 -10.41 -14.67 -8.17
CA LEU A 103 -11.44 -13.65 -8.09
C LEU A 103 -12.55 -13.89 -9.12
N THR A 104 -13.79 -13.59 -8.75
CA THR A 104 -14.94 -13.68 -9.67
C THR A 104 -15.06 -12.46 -10.58
N ASP A 105 -14.50 -11.33 -10.15
CA ASP A 105 -14.54 -10.03 -10.83
C ASP A 105 -13.16 -9.38 -10.74
N ASP A 106 -12.87 -8.45 -11.64
CA ASP A 106 -11.61 -7.70 -11.57
C ASP A 106 -11.47 -6.96 -10.22
N PHE A 107 -10.26 -6.91 -9.68
CA PHE A 107 -9.91 -6.12 -8.50
C PHE A 107 -8.90 -5.06 -8.92
N THR A 108 -9.32 -3.80 -8.86
CA THR A 108 -8.63 -2.65 -9.46
C THR A 108 -8.57 -1.45 -8.51
N GLY A 109 -7.36 -0.93 -8.31
CA GLY A 109 -7.14 0.23 -7.46
C GLY A 109 -5.68 0.66 -7.42
N GLU A 110 -5.31 1.40 -6.39
CA GLU A 110 -3.94 1.84 -6.13
C GLU A 110 -3.59 1.69 -4.65
N ILE A 111 -2.39 1.17 -4.37
CA ILE A 111 -1.77 1.31 -3.06
C ILE A 111 -0.93 2.59 -3.08
N VAL A 112 -1.15 3.45 -2.10
CA VAL A 112 -0.47 4.74 -1.97
C VAL A 112 0.38 4.75 -0.70
N PHE A 113 1.67 4.98 -0.88
CA PHE A 113 2.64 5.19 0.20
C PHE A 113 2.82 6.68 0.42
N THR A 114 2.64 7.14 1.66
CA THR A 114 2.90 8.53 2.04
C THR A 114 4.26 8.60 2.73
N ILE A 115 5.17 9.39 2.16
CA ILE A 115 6.57 9.51 2.57
C ILE A 115 6.82 10.92 3.07
N GLN A 116 7.33 11.05 4.29
CA GLN A 116 7.76 12.31 4.88
C GLN A 116 9.29 12.42 4.76
N ARG A 117 9.80 13.43 4.05
CA ARG A 117 11.24 13.58 3.78
C ARG A 117 12.04 14.20 4.93
N GLU A 118 11.48 15.21 5.61
CA GLU A 118 12.27 16.16 6.39
C GLU A 118 11.93 16.25 7.90
N CYS A 119 11.03 15.42 8.44
CA CYS A 119 10.66 15.52 9.86
C CYS A 119 10.54 14.15 10.54
N ASN A 120 10.95 14.08 11.81
CA ASN A 120 10.40 13.12 12.75
C ASN A 120 8.89 13.42 12.86
N CYS A 121 8.03 12.40 12.89
CA CYS A 121 6.59 12.57 13.07
C CYS A 121 6.29 13.06 14.49
N SER A 122 6.54 14.35 14.75
CA SER A 122 6.19 15.08 15.97
C SER A 122 6.64 16.53 15.84
N GLU A 123 5.96 17.29 14.99
CA GLU A 123 5.45 18.64 15.33
C GLU A 123 4.04 18.76 14.76
#